data_AF-A0A9X2IF74-F1
#
_entry.id   AF-A0A9X2IF74-F1
#
_cell.length_a   1.000
_cell.length_b   1.000
_cell.length_c   1.000
_cell.angle_alpha   90.00
_cell.angle_beta   90.00
_cell.angle_gamma   90.00
#
_symmetry.space_group_name_H-M   'P 1'
#
loop_
_entity.id
_entity.type
_entity.pdbx_description
1 polymer ?
#
loop_
_entity_poly.entity_id
_entity_poly.type
_entity_poly.pdbx_seq_one_letter_code
_entity_poly.pdbx_strand_id
1 'polypeptide(L)'
;MTTTQTGSRASTRTAPTRTSEEDLTVQPDQQPPEQRPAPTRAALLVRRFLLVDLVLLIIGSGAVLTWLLLTRTPDTEPLGDRVSSLVTGRNEVQVRRDEVAEVARTMMTRVNSYGPEDLADDGTMPDYRDGVSSLLTPGFAAEFDDQVQIAEATVAQAGLGRTTTVHAVGVSELADDEATALVAGEFTNTYPGDGDERVSDEPATYRVEVTLRLVDGAWLVDAFSPVTGTGVTTDGSAAGSAGGSADEGAGTDGPTDGSSTDGSSTDGGSGR
;
A
#
# COMPACT_ATOMS: atom_id res chain seq x y z
N MET A 1 15.05 -33.72 -32.04
CA MET A 1 14.13 -34.61 -31.31
C MET A 1 12.81 -33.88 -31.17
N THR A 2 11.79 -34.44 -31.79
CA THR A 2 10.44 -33.90 -31.97
C THR A 2 9.55 -34.41 -30.83
N THR A 3 8.72 -33.58 -30.22
CA THR A 3 7.34 -33.95 -29.82
C THR A 3 6.51 -32.68 -29.56
N THR A 4 5.48 -32.53 -30.38
CA THR A 4 4.33 -31.62 -30.27
C THR A 4 3.30 -32.24 -29.33
N GLN A 5 2.59 -31.46 -28.50
CA GLN A 5 1.28 -31.92 -28.00
C GLN A 5 0.25 -30.78 -27.87
N THR A 6 -0.83 -31.01 -28.60
CA THR A 6 -2.04 -30.22 -28.81
C THR A 6 -3.19 -30.82 -27.98
N GLY A 7 -4.10 -29.98 -27.47
CA GLY A 7 -5.46 -30.37 -27.05
C GLY A 7 -6.22 -29.13 -26.58
N SER A 8 -7.28 -28.59 -27.20
CA SER A 8 -8.43 -29.11 -27.96
C SER A 8 -9.38 -30.00 -27.15
N ARG A 9 -10.50 -29.42 -26.71
CA ARG A 9 -11.83 -30.01 -26.50
C ARG A 9 -12.78 -28.96 -25.90
N ALA A 10 -14.09 -28.93 -26.13
CA ALA A 10 -14.95 -29.34 -27.24
C ALA A 10 -16.34 -28.81 -26.86
N SER A 11 -17.01 -28.12 -27.79
CA SER A 11 -18.45 -27.85 -27.69
C SER A 11 -19.24 -29.14 -27.85
N THR A 12 -20.27 -29.34 -27.04
CA THR A 12 -21.28 -30.39 -27.27
C THR A 12 -22.68 -29.80 -27.26
N ARG A 13 -23.13 -29.49 -28.48
CA ARG A 13 -24.52 -29.40 -28.92
C ARG A 13 -24.99 -30.82 -29.23
N THR A 14 -26.03 -31.30 -28.56
CA THR A 14 -26.77 -32.51 -28.99
C THR A 14 -28.27 -32.33 -28.73
N ALA A 15 -29.02 -32.39 -29.82
CA ALA A 15 -30.41 -32.81 -29.97
C ALA A 15 -30.43 -33.74 -31.21
N PRO A 16 -31.54 -34.37 -31.68
CA PRO A 16 -32.75 -34.93 -31.04
C PRO A 16 -33.07 -36.37 -31.52
N THR A 17 -33.96 -37.12 -30.84
CA THR A 17 -34.70 -38.30 -31.37
C THR A 17 -35.97 -38.47 -30.51
N ARG A 18 -37.23 -38.34 -30.94
CA ARG A 18 -38.08 -38.85 -32.05
C ARG A 18 -38.70 -40.25 -31.80
N THR A 19 -40.04 -40.25 -31.78
CA THR A 19 -41.03 -41.30 -32.13
C THR A 19 -41.47 -42.33 -31.06
N SER A 20 -42.74 -42.22 -30.65
CA SER A 20 -43.88 -43.12 -30.98
C SER A 20 -45.15 -42.51 -30.34
N GLU A 21 -46.16 -42.00 -31.06
CA GLU A 21 -47.26 -42.70 -31.78
C GLU A 21 -48.15 -43.59 -30.89
N GLU A 22 -49.23 -42.99 -30.40
CA GLU A 22 -50.57 -43.57 -30.17
C GLU A 22 -51.53 -42.37 -30.28
N ASP A 23 -52.03 -42.04 -31.46
CA ASP A 23 -53.33 -42.47 -32.00
C ASP A 23 -54.43 -42.60 -30.93
N LEU A 24 -55.22 -41.55 -30.77
CA LEU A 24 -56.66 -41.70 -30.62
C LEU A 24 -57.35 -40.41 -31.07
N THR A 25 -58.09 -40.55 -32.17
CA THR A 25 -59.15 -39.70 -32.75
C THR A 25 -59.95 -38.80 -31.79
N VAL A 26 -60.63 -37.79 -32.38
CA VAL A 26 -61.72 -36.91 -31.85
C VAL A 26 -61.22 -35.46 -31.67
N GLN A 27 -61.76 -34.36 -32.21
CA GLN A 27 -62.99 -33.98 -32.93
C GLN A 27 -62.68 -32.64 -33.63
N PRO A 28 -63.31 -32.28 -34.76
CA PRO A 28 -63.21 -30.95 -35.33
C PRO A 28 -64.21 -30.03 -34.61
N ASP A 29 -63.75 -29.13 -33.74
CA ASP A 29 -64.62 -28.05 -33.28
C ASP A 29 -63.85 -26.77 -32.90
N GLN A 30 -64.16 -25.74 -33.68
CA GLN A 30 -64.19 -24.31 -33.37
C GLN A 30 -63.30 -23.82 -32.21
N GLN A 31 -62.14 -23.23 -32.53
CA GLN A 31 -61.50 -22.29 -31.62
C GLN A 31 -62.41 -21.05 -31.47
N PRO A 32 -62.96 -20.79 -30.27
CA PRO A 32 -63.65 -19.54 -29.98
C PRO A 32 -62.64 -18.39 -29.94
N PRO A 33 -63.08 -17.14 -30.13
CA PRO A 33 -62.18 -15.98 -30.09
C PRO A 33 -61.40 -15.94 -28.76
N GLU A 34 -60.08 -15.77 -28.83
CA GLU A 34 -59.20 -15.56 -27.68
C GLU A 34 -59.76 -14.46 -26.78
N GLN A 35 -60.42 -14.86 -25.70
CA GLN A 35 -60.79 -13.96 -24.62
C GLN A 35 -59.51 -13.59 -23.88
N ARG A 36 -58.98 -12.39 -24.18
CA ARG A 36 -58.00 -11.74 -23.30
C ARG A 36 -58.59 -11.74 -21.88
N PRO A 37 -57.93 -12.38 -20.88
CA PRO A 37 -58.43 -12.32 -19.52
C PRO A 37 -58.47 -10.85 -19.10
N ALA A 38 -59.68 -10.34 -18.89
CA ALA A 38 -59.86 -9.02 -18.30
C ALA A 38 -59.11 -8.99 -16.96
N PRO A 39 -58.36 -7.93 -16.64
CA PRO A 39 -57.60 -7.86 -15.40
C PRO A 39 -58.58 -8.07 -14.24
N THR A 40 -58.46 -9.19 -13.55
CA THR A 40 -59.24 -9.49 -12.35
C THR A 40 -58.99 -8.39 -11.33
N ARG A 41 -60.03 -7.96 -10.60
CA ARG A 41 -59.93 -6.88 -9.59
C ARG A 41 -58.79 -7.12 -8.58
N ALA A 42 -58.42 -8.38 -8.35
CA ALA A 42 -57.26 -8.80 -7.56
C ALA A 42 -55.92 -8.29 -8.12
N ALA A 43 -55.71 -8.29 -9.44
CA ALA A 43 -54.48 -7.80 -10.07
C ALA A 43 -54.30 -6.28 -9.91
N LEU A 44 -55.40 -5.52 -9.89
CA LEU A 44 -55.39 -4.08 -9.63
C LEU A 44 -55.05 -3.76 -8.17
N LEU A 45 -55.54 -4.57 -7.22
CA LEU A 45 -55.22 -4.42 -5.80
C LEU A 45 -53.76 -4.78 -5.52
N VAL A 46 -53.26 -5.90 -6.05
CA VAL A 46 -51.85 -6.31 -5.92
C VAL A 46 -50.92 -5.23 -6.47
N ARG A 47 -51.21 -4.71 -7.67
CA ARG A 47 -50.41 -3.63 -8.26
C ARG A 47 -50.42 -2.36 -7.41
N ARG A 48 -51.54 -2.04 -6.76
CA ARG A 48 -51.65 -0.87 -5.86
C ARG A 48 -50.85 -1.06 -4.58
N PHE A 49 -50.90 -2.24 -3.96
CA PHE A 49 -50.08 -2.56 -2.79
C PHE A 49 -48.58 -2.51 -3.12
N LEU A 50 -48.17 -3.09 -4.25
CA LEU A 50 -46.77 -3.08 -4.70
C LEU A 50 -46.28 -1.64 -4.98
N LEU A 51 -47.14 -0.77 -5.53
CA LEU A 51 -46.80 0.63 -5.75
C LEU A 51 -46.65 1.40 -4.43
N VAL A 52 -47.55 1.16 -3.46
CA VAL A 52 -47.44 1.77 -2.12
C VAL A 52 -46.18 1.29 -1.40
N ASP A 53 -45.87 -0.01 -1.47
CA ASP A 53 -44.67 -0.59 -0.90
C ASP A 53 -43.39 -0.01 -1.54
N LEU A 54 -43.34 0.08 -2.87
CA LEU A 54 -42.24 0.71 -3.60
C LEU A 54 -42.06 2.18 -3.21
N VAL A 55 -43.15 2.94 -3.06
CA VAL A 55 -43.10 4.33 -2.62
C VAL A 55 -42.57 4.45 -1.19
N LEU A 56 -43.02 3.57 -0.28
CA LEU A 56 -42.51 3.52 1.09
C LEU A 56 -41.02 3.16 1.13
N LEU A 57 -40.58 2.20 0.31
CA LEU A 57 -39.17 1.83 0.18
C LEU A 57 -38.32 3.00 -0.31
N ILE A 58 -38.79 3.76 -1.31
CA ILE A 58 -38.10 4.94 -1.84
C ILE A 58 -38.01 6.05 -0.79
N ILE A 59 -39.08 6.30 -0.04
CA ILE A 59 -39.08 7.30 1.02
C ILE A 59 -38.14 6.86 2.15
N GLY A 60 -38.19 5.59 2.54
CA GLY A 60 -37.32 5.02 3.57
C GLY A 60 -35.85 5.10 3.18
N SER A 61 -35.49 4.70 1.96
CA SER A 61 -34.12 4.79 1.47
C SER A 61 -33.65 6.24 1.33
N GLY A 62 -34.51 7.14 0.86
CA GLY A 62 -34.24 8.57 0.80
C GLY A 62 -33.99 9.20 2.17
N ALA A 63 -34.77 8.81 3.19
CA ALA A 63 -34.59 9.27 4.56
C ALA A 63 -33.27 8.79 5.16
N VAL A 64 -32.91 7.52 4.95
CA VAL A 64 -31.61 6.96 5.40
C VAL A 64 -30.44 7.62 4.66
N LEU A 65 -30.57 7.89 3.36
CA LEU A 65 -29.54 8.58 2.58
C LEU A 65 -29.35 10.03 3.05
N THR A 66 -30.45 10.73 3.30
CA THR A 66 -30.44 12.10 3.84
C THR A 66 -29.79 12.11 5.22
N TRP A 67 -30.15 11.17 6.10
CA TRP A 67 -29.55 11.04 7.42
C TRP A 67 -28.05 10.73 7.37
N LEU A 68 -27.62 9.84 6.47
CA LEU A 68 -26.20 9.54 6.24
C LEU A 68 -25.43 10.77 5.74
N LEU A 69 -25.99 11.53 4.80
CA LEU A 69 -25.38 12.77 4.31
C LEU A 69 -25.19 13.78 5.43
N LEU A 70 -26.21 14.00 6.27
CA LEU A 70 -26.11 14.95 7.39
C LEU A 70 -25.12 14.51 8.48
N THR A 71 -24.90 13.21 8.67
CA THR A 71 -24.10 12.71 9.81
C THR A 71 -22.68 12.29 9.44
N ARG A 72 -22.38 12.02 8.17
CA ARG A 72 -21.07 11.49 7.74
C ARG A 72 -20.24 12.39 6.83
N THR A 73 -20.76 13.52 6.35
CA THR A 73 -19.96 14.41 5.49
C THR A 73 -19.64 15.74 6.19
N PRO A 74 -18.36 16.18 6.19
CA PRO A 74 -17.99 17.49 6.72
C PRO A 74 -18.70 18.61 5.93
N ASP A 75 -19.07 19.70 6.59
CA ASP A 75 -19.89 20.79 6.02
C ASP A 75 -19.23 21.55 4.85
N THR A 76 -17.99 21.23 4.51
CA THR A 76 -17.15 22.00 3.58
C THR A 76 -17.28 21.61 2.11
N GLU A 77 -17.84 20.45 1.76
CA GLU A 77 -17.88 19.98 0.35
C GLU A 77 -19.20 20.25 -0.37
N PRO A 78 -19.18 20.54 -1.71
CA PRO A 78 -20.38 20.66 -2.53
C PRO A 78 -21.24 19.39 -2.53
N LEU A 79 -22.56 19.54 -2.56
CA LEU A 79 -23.52 18.41 -2.60
C LEU A 79 -23.31 17.46 -3.79
N GLY A 80 -22.78 17.96 -4.92
CA GLY A 80 -22.52 17.15 -6.12
C GLY A 80 -21.44 16.09 -5.88
N ASP A 81 -20.35 16.45 -5.21
CA ASP A 81 -19.22 15.55 -4.95
C ASP A 81 -19.59 14.49 -3.90
N ARG A 82 -20.43 14.86 -2.92
CA ARG A 82 -21.02 13.92 -1.96
C ARG A 82 -21.90 12.86 -2.62
N VAL A 83 -22.70 13.25 -3.61
CA VAL A 83 -23.56 12.29 -4.33
C VAL A 83 -22.74 11.45 -5.30
N SER A 84 -21.76 12.05 -5.98
CA SER A 84 -20.85 11.34 -6.89
C SER A 84 -20.04 10.27 -6.15
N SER A 85 -19.49 10.58 -4.97
CA SER A 85 -18.75 9.62 -4.13
C SER A 85 -19.63 8.47 -3.64
N LEU A 86 -20.89 8.73 -3.28
CA LEU A 86 -21.85 7.69 -2.92
C LEU A 86 -22.23 6.78 -4.10
N VAL A 87 -22.36 7.34 -5.31
CA VAL A 87 -22.72 6.60 -6.52
C VAL A 87 -21.54 5.79 -7.07
N THR A 88 -20.34 6.37 -7.05
CA THR A 88 -19.11 5.73 -7.56
C THR A 88 -18.44 4.82 -6.55
N GLY A 89 -18.81 4.93 -5.26
CA GLY A 89 -18.15 4.24 -4.15
C GLY A 89 -16.73 4.75 -3.86
N ARG A 90 -16.25 5.78 -4.59
CA ARG A 90 -14.94 6.39 -4.38
C ARG A 90 -15.10 7.62 -3.50
N ASN A 91 -14.64 7.50 -2.26
CA ASN A 91 -14.49 8.62 -1.33
C ASN A 91 -13.13 9.29 -1.58
N GLU A 92 -13.08 10.62 -1.71
CA GLU A 92 -11.83 11.38 -1.92
C GLU A 92 -10.78 11.10 -0.83
N VAL A 93 -11.22 10.87 0.42
CA VAL A 93 -10.35 10.45 1.52
C VAL A 93 -9.73 9.08 1.25
N GLN A 94 -10.49 8.16 0.64
CA GLN A 94 -9.95 6.85 0.29
C GLN A 94 -8.92 6.95 -0.84
N VAL A 95 -9.19 7.78 -1.85
CA VAL A 95 -8.23 8.05 -2.93
C VAL A 95 -6.92 8.59 -2.36
N ARG A 96 -6.99 9.60 -1.48
CA ARG A 96 -5.79 10.13 -0.81
C ARG A 96 -5.04 9.08 0.02
N ARG A 97 -5.76 8.19 0.72
CA ARG A 97 -5.12 7.07 1.44
C ARG A 97 -4.42 6.11 0.51
N ASP A 98 -5.03 5.79 -0.63
CA ASP A 98 -4.45 4.89 -1.61
C ASP A 98 -3.18 5.50 -2.25
N GLU A 99 -3.20 6.80 -2.56
CA GLU A 99 -2.04 7.56 -3.04
C GLU A 99 -0.87 7.54 -2.03
N VAL A 100 -1.15 7.87 -0.76
CA VAL A 100 -0.15 7.84 0.31
C VAL A 100 0.42 6.43 0.48
N ALA A 101 -0.44 5.40 0.49
CA ALA A 101 -0.01 4.01 0.62
C ALA A 101 0.85 3.55 -0.57
N GLU A 102 0.55 4.02 -1.78
CA GLU A 102 1.33 3.73 -2.98
C GLU A 102 2.72 4.37 -2.92
N VAL A 103 2.82 5.64 -2.53
CA VAL A 103 4.12 6.32 -2.37
C VAL A 103 4.96 5.64 -1.30
N ALA A 104 4.39 5.33 -0.13
CA ALA A 104 5.10 4.64 0.94
C ALA A 104 5.56 3.23 0.53
N ARG A 105 4.72 2.47 -0.21
CA ARG A 105 5.11 1.17 -0.79
C ARG A 105 6.29 1.34 -1.74
N THR A 106 6.19 2.28 -2.66
CA THR A 106 7.19 2.52 -3.71
C THR A 106 8.52 2.92 -3.10
N MET A 107 8.50 3.81 -2.11
CA MET A 107 9.68 4.19 -1.33
C MET A 107 10.35 2.97 -0.70
N MET A 108 9.58 2.17 0.06
CA MET A 108 10.14 1.00 0.74
C MET A 108 10.67 -0.06 -0.22
N THR A 109 10.02 -0.25 -1.38
CA THR A 109 10.52 -1.11 -2.45
C THR A 109 11.82 -0.59 -3.03
N ARG A 110 11.91 0.69 -3.38
CA ARG A 110 13.10 1.28 -4.00
C ARG A 110 14.28 1.30 -3.03
N VAL A 111 14.10 1.83 -1.82
CA VAL A 111 15.20 1.99 -0.84
C VAL A 111 15.78 0.66 -0.33
N ASN A 112 15.03 -0.44 -0.46
CA ASN A 112 15.51 -1.79 -0.09
C ASN A 112 15.68 -2.72 -1.29
N SER A 113 15.76 -2.20 -2.51
CA SER A 113 16.10 -2.99 -3.70
C SER A 113 17.25 -2.33 -4.46
N TYR A 114 18.44 -2.88 -4.30
CA TYR A 114 19.66 -2.39 -4.94
C TYR A 114 20.72 -3.49 -4.96
N GLY A 115 21.65 -3.45 -5.90
CA GLY A 115 22.70 -4.46 -5.98
C GLY A 115 23.90 -4.07 -6.84
N PRO A 116 24.83 -5.02 -7.07
CA PRO A 116 26.03 -4.77 -7.86
C PRO A 116 25.74 -4.36 -9.30
N GLU A 117 24.55 -4.68 -9.83
CA GLU A 117 24.07 -4.27 -11.13
C GLU A 117 23.80 -2.76 -11.24
N ASP A 118 23.55 -2.08 -10.12
CA ASP A 118 23.31 -0.64 -10.07
C ASP A 118 24.62 0.15 -9.92
N LEU A 119 25.75 -0.53 -9.72
CA LEU A 119 27.04 0.09 -9.43
C LEU A 119 27.71 0.64 -10.71
N ALA A 120 28.04 1.92 -10.69
CA ALA A 120 28.84 2.59 -11.71
C ALA A 120 30.36 2.38 -11.47
N ASP A 121 31.18 2.76 -12.45
CA ASP A 121 32.65 2.62 -12.41
C ASP A 121 33.31 3.36 -11.23
N ASP A 122 32.65 4.40 -10.69
CA ASP A 122 33.13 5.18 -9.55
C ASP A 122 32.68 4.63 -8.19
N GLY A 123 31.95 3.52 -8.17
CA GLY A 123 31.43 2.88 -6.96
C GLY A 123 30.14 3.49 -6.43
N THR A 124 29.49 4.39 -7.18
CA THR A 124 28.18 4.93 -6.85
C THR A 124 27.05 4.13 -7.49
N MET A 125 25.81 4.34 -7.05
CA MET A 125 24.61 3.76 -7.66
C MET A 125 23.65 4.85 -8.17
N PRO A 126 23.93 5.49 -9.32
CA PRO A 126 23.21 6.69 -9.76
C PRO A 126 21.73 6.42 -10.05
N ASP A 127 21.40 5.33 -10.75
CA ASP A 127 20.00 4.99 -11.07
C ASP A 127 19.19 4.71 -9.80
N TYR A 128 19.81 4.08 -8.80
CA TYR A 128 19.23 3.89 -7.47
C TYR A 128 18.99 5.21 -6.75
N ARG A 129 19.98 6.12 -6.74
CA ARG A 129 19.86 7.45 -6.13
C ARG A 129 18.74 8.26 -6.77
N ASP A 130 18.68 8.32 -8.09
CA ASP A 130 17.63 9.03 -8.82
C ASP A 130 16.25 8.42 -8.56
N GLY A 131 16.19 7.08 -8.52
CA GLY A 131 14.98 6.33 -8.19
C GLY A 131 14.43 6.67 -6.81
N VAL A 132 15.27 6.73 -5.78
CA VAL A 132 14.81 7.03 -4.42
C VAL A 132 14.56 8.53 -4.24
N SER A 133 15.49 9.39 -4.64
CA SER A 133 15.42 10.84 -4.45
C SER A 133 14.19 11.49 -5.09
N SER A 134 13.69 10.95 -6.21
CA SER A 134 12.45 11.40 -6.86
C SER A 134 11.19 11.30 -5.98
N LEU A 135 11.25 10.52 -4.89
CA LEU A 135 10.15 10.35 -3.95
C LEU A 135 10.32 11.16 -2.67
N LEU A 136 11.45 11.86 -2.49
CA LEU A 136 11.80 12.51 -1.24
C LEU A 136 11.47 14.01 -1.28
N THR A 137 11.19 14.59 -0.12
CA THR A 137 11.22 16.04 0.03
C THR A 137 12.65 16.55 -0.17
N PRO A 138 12.84 17.82 -0.60
CA PRO A 138 14.18 18.38 -0.75
C PRO A 138 15.03 18.33 0.53
N GLY A 139 14.38 18.45 1.70
CA GLY A 139 15.05 18.34 2.99
C GLY A 139 15.57 16.94 3.26
N PHE A 140 14.73 15.93 3.03
CA PHE A 140 15.09 14.53 3.28
C PHE A 140 16.04 13.95 2.23
N ALA A 141 16.01 14.45 0.99
CA ALA A 141 16.95 14.06 -0.06
C ALA A 141 18.41 14.27 0.35
N ALA A 142 18.72 15.36 1.06
CA ALA A 142 20.08 15.62 1.55
C ALA A 142 20.53 14.59 2.59
N GLU A 143 19.63 14.19 3.51
CA GLU A 143 19.94 13.14 4.49
C GLU A 143 20.12 11.78 3.83
N PHE A 144 19.30 11.47 2.83
CA PHE A 144 19.46 10.25 2.04
C PHE A 144 20.84 10.18 1.36
N ASP A 145 21.32 11.29 0.78
CA ASP A 145 22.62 11.36 0.09
C ASP A 145 23.82 11.03 0.99
N ASP A 146 23.73 11.35 2.29
CA ASP A 146 24.74 10.98 3.27
C ASP A 146 24.66 9.48 3.62
N GLN A 147 23.45 8.93 3.75
CA GLN A 147 23.24 7.54 4.17
C GLN A 147 23.51 6.52 3.06
N VAL A 148 23.15 6.85 1.81
CA VAL A 148 23.32 5.93 0.67
C VAL A 148 24.78 5.54 0.43
N GLN A 149 25.73 6.38 0.83
CA GLN A 149 27.16 6.09 0.72
C GLN A 149 27.56 4.79 1.45
N ILE A 150 26.88 4.47 2.56
CA ILE A 150 27.11 3.23 3.30
C ILE A 150 26.63 2.02 2.49
N ALA A 151 25.47 2.14 1.84
CA ALA A 151 24.93 1.09 0.98
C ALA A 151 25.86 0.87 -0.23
N GLU A 152 26.24 1.93 -0.94
CA GLU A 152 27.17 1.91 -2.07
C GLU A 152 28.50 1.26 -1.69
N ALA A 153 29.09 1.67 -0.56
CA ALA A 153 30.32 1.07 -0.07
C ALA A 153 30.16 -0.44 0.20
N THR A 154 29.02 -0.86 0.74
CA THR A 154 28.77 -2.29 1.03
C THR A 154 28.56 -3.09 -0.26
N VAL A 155 27.86 -2.53 -1.25
CA VAL A 155 27.71 -3.14 -2.57
C VAL A 155 29.07 -3.27 -3.25
N ALA A 156 29.87 -2.19 -3.28
CA ALA A 156 31.17 -2.17 -3.93
C ALA A 156 32.20 -3.10 -3.26
N GLN A 157 32.19 -3.19 -1.92
CA GLN A 157 33.19 -3.97 -1.17
C GLN A 157 32.81 -5.43 -0.97
N ALA A 158 31.54 -5.70 -0.68
CA ALA A 158 31.05 -7.03 -0.33
C ALA A 158 30.22 -7.68 -1.45
N GLY A 159 29.97 -6.97 -2.55
CA GLY A 159 29.08 -7.44 -3.60
C GLY A 159 27.65 -7.64 -3.12
N LEU A 160 27.21 -6.90 -2.10
CA LEU A 160 25.87 -7.02 -1.52
C LEU A 160 24.81 -6.73 -2.58
N GLY A 161 23.77 -7.56 -2.63
CA GLY A 161 22.52 -7.24 -3.33
C GLY A 161 21.37 -7.41 -2.35
N ARG A 162 20.46 -6.45 -2.31
CA ARG A 162 19.27 -6.46 -1.45
C ARG A 162 18.03 -6.45 -2.31
N THR A 163 17.04 -7.25 -1.93
CA THR A 163 15.70 -7.23 -2.51
C THR A 163 14.68 -7.18 -1.39
N THR A 164 13.51 -6.57 -1.63
CA THR A 164 12.45 -6.51 -0.62
C THR A 164 11.10 -6.93 -1.16
N THR A 165 10.29 -7.51 -0.27
CA THR A 165 8.86 -7.72 -0.47
C THR A 165 8.08 -6.92 0.56
N VAL A 166 7.22 -6.01 0.09
CA VAL A 166 6.28 -5.26 0.94
C VAL A 166 4.99 -6.05 1.09
N HIS A 167 4.72 -6.57 2.30
CA HIS A 167 3.52 -7.35 2.59
C HIS A 167 2.29 -6.47 2.82
N ALA A 168 2.44 -5.37 3.56
CA ALA A 168 1.33 -4.52 3.95
C ALA A 168 1.75 -3.05 4.03
N VAL A 169 0.80 -2.17 3.70
CA VAL A 169 0.89 -0.73 3.94
C VAL A 169 -0.45 -0.27 4.50
N GLY A 170 -0.43 0.54 5.55
CA GLY A 170 -1.62 1.16 6.13
C GLY A 170 -1.37 2.61 6.50
N VAL A 171 -2.30 3.50 6.18
CA VAL A 171 -2.24 4.91 6.54
C VAL A 171 -2.79 5.08 7.96
N SER A 172 -1.93 5.43 8.92
CA SER A 172 -2.31 5.67 10.32
C SER A 172 -2.88 7.07 10.52
N GLU A 173 -2.33 8.06 9.82
CA GLU A 173 -2.74 9.46 9.91
C GLU A 173 -2.81 10.10 8.51
N LEU A 174 -3.82 10.94 8.30
CA LEU A 174 -4.02 11.67 7.04
C LEU A 174 -4.61 13.04 7.36
N ALA A 175 -3.82 14.08 7.11
CA ALA A 175 -4.21 15.48 7.14
C ALA A 175 -4.28 16.05 5.70
N ASP A 176 -4.37 17.37 5.57
CA ASP A 176 -4.47 18.03 4.27
C ASP A 176 -3.13 18.04 3.52
N ASP A 177 -2.02 18.22 4.24
CA ASP A 177 -0.66 18.33 3.70
C ASP A 177 0.37 17.40 4.34
N GLU A 178 -0.05 16.57 5.31
CA GLU A 178 0.80 15.60 6.02
C GLU A 178 0.09 14.25 6.13
N ALA A 179 0.85 13.17 6.07
CA ALA A 179 0.33 11.82 6.30
C ALA A 179 1.40 10.90 6.90
N THR A 180 0.93 9.88 7.63
CA THR A 180 1.79 8.84 8.21
C THR A 180 1.31 7.47 7.73
N ALA A 181 2.24 6.67 7.21
CA ALA A 181 1.99 5.32 6.75
C ALA A 181 2.88 4.31 7.49
N LEU A 182 2.29 3.17 7.86
CA LEU A 182 2.99 2.02 8.43
C LEU A 182 3.19 0.98 7.33
N VAL A 183 4.45 0.62 7.09
CA VAL A 183 4.85 -0.39 6.11
C VAL A 183 5.44 -1.60 6.82
N ALA A 184 5.00 -2.79 6.44
CA ALA A 184 5.55 -4.05 6.91
C ALA A 184 5.97 -4.91 5.71
N GLY A 185 7.16 -5.49 5.81
CA GLY A 185 7.75 -6.28 4.75
C GLY A 185 8.92 -7.12 5.24
N GLU A 186 9.65 -7.67 4.29
CA GLU A 186 10.90 -8.36 4.52
C GLU A 186 11.91 -7.98 3.43
N PHE A 187 13.20 -8.10 3.72
CA PHE A 187 14.26 -8.02 2.73
C PHE A 187 15.18 -9.22 2.83
N THR A 188 15.78 -9.57 1.70
CA THR A 188 16.79 -10.62 1.60
C THR A 188 18.06 -9.99 1.06
N ASN A 189 19.16 -10.19 1.79
CA ASN A 189 20.49 -9.86 1.32
C ASN A 189 21.07 -11.06 0.58
N THR A 190 21.85 -10.78 -0.45
CA THR A 190 22.58 -11.75 -1.23
C THR A 190 24.03 -11.33 -1.34
N TYR A 191 24.94 -12.29 -1.39
CA TYR A 191 26.39 -12.08 -1.51
C TYR A 191 26.97 -13.00 -2.58
N PRO A 192 28.16 -12.67 -3.12
CA PRO A 192 28.88 -13.58 -4.01
C PRO A 192 29.15 -14.94 -3.32
N GLY A 193 28.86 -16.03 -4.03
CA GLY A 193 29.14 -17.40 -3.65
C GLY A 193 30.30 -18.00 -4.47
N ASP A 194 30.28 -19.32 -4.61
CA ASP A 194 31.25 -20.02 -5.46
C ASP A 194 30.96 -19.78 -6.95
N GLY A 195 31.93 -19.19 -7.66
CA GLY A 195 31.78 -18.87 -9.08
C GLY A 195 30.79 -17.71 -9.31
N ASP A 196 29.82 -17.92 -10.21
CA ASP A 196 28.80 -16.92 -10.57
C ASP A 196 27.53 -17.03 -9.70
N GLU A 197 27.49 -17.95 -8.73
CA GLU A 197 26.34 -18.12 -7.84
C GLU A 197 26.31 -17.05 -6.74
N ARG A 198 25.10 -16.67 -6.30
CA ARG A 198 24.91 -15.79 -5.13
C ARG A 198 24.26 -16.55 -3.99
N VAL A 199 24.80 -16.39 -2.78
CA VAL A 199 24.24 -16.96 -1.54
C VAL A 199 23.30 -15.95 -0.92
N SER A 200 22.11 -16.40 -0.47
CA SER A 200 21.12 -15.55 0.19
C SER A 200 21.14 -15.76 1.70
N ASP A 201 21.02 -14.66 2.46
CA ASP A 201 20.74 -14.70 3.89
C ASP A 201 19.29 -15.12 4.16
N GLU A 202 19.00 -15.44 5.43
CA GLU A 202 17.62 -15.57 5.90
C GLU A 202 16.87 -14.23 5.73
N PRO A 203 15.61 -14.22 5.24
CA PRO A 203 14.82 -13.00 5.12
C PRO A 203 14.66 -12.28 6.47
N ALA A 204 14.96 -10.99 6.49
CA ALA A 204 14.80 -10.14 7.66
C ALA A 204 13.50 -9.32 7.54
N THR A 205 12.61 -9.43 8.53
CA THR A 205 11.37 -8.66 8.56
C THR A 205 11.59 -7.24 9.06
N TYR A 206 10.81 -6.28 8.55
CA TYR A 206 10.82 -4.90 9.02
C TYR A 206 9.40 -4.35 9.23
N ARG A 207 9.32 -3.34 10.09
CA ARG A 207 8.17 -2.46 10.26
C ARG A 207 8.67 -1.03 10.33
N VAL A 208 8.18 -0.20 9.43
CA VAL A 208 8.66 1.17 9.23
C VAL A 208 7.47 2.11 9.24
N GLU A 209 7.62 3.21 9.97
CA GLU A 209 6.76 4.37 9.85
C GLU A 209 7.36 5.30 8.79
N VAL A 210 6.53 5.75 7.85
CA VAL A 210 6.89 6.66 6.77
C VAL A 210 6.05 7.91 6.93
N THR A 211 6.69 9.07 7.05
CA THR A 211 6.05 10.38 7.09
C THR A 211 6.11 10.98 5.69
N LEU A 212 4.97 11.49 5.22
CA LEU A 212 4.83 12.09 3.90
C LEU A 212 4.29 13.50 4.03
N ARG A 213 4.73 14.38 3.12
CA ARG A 213 4.20 15.73 2.93
C ARG A 213 3.69 15.94 1.53
N LEU A 214 2.63 16.71 1.40
CA LEU A 214 2.12 17.15 0.11
C LEU A 214 2.89 18.40 -0.35
N VAL A 215 3.70 18.26 -1.39
CA VAL A 215 4.50 19.33 -1.98
C VAL A 215 4.11 19.49 -3.44
N ASP A 216 3.69 20.69 -3.83
CA ASP A 216 3.28 21.00 -5.21
C ASP A 216 2.23 20.02 -5.79
N GLY A 217 1.36 19.49 -4.92
CA GLY A 217 0.30 18.55 -5.29
C GLY A 217 0.75 17.08 -5.42
N ALA A 218 1.98 16.75 -5.00
CA ALA A 218 2.49 15.38 -4.95
C ALA A 218 2.88 14.99 -3.51
N TRP A 219 2.52 13.78 -3.10
CA TRP A 219 2.99 13.22 -1.84
C TRP A 219 4.46 12.81 -1.97
N LEU A 220 5.30 13.37 -1.12
CA LEU A 220 6.73 13.08 -1.02
C LEU A 220 7.07 12.60 0.39
N VAL A 221 8.03 11.70 0.50
CA VAL A 221 8.52 11.16 1.77
C VAL A 221 9.43 12.19 2.42
N ASP A 222 9.08 12.57 3.64
CA ASP A 222 9.83 13.54 4.45
C ASP A 222 10.70 12.86 5.50
N ALA A 223 10.31 11.67 5.95
CA ALA A 223 11.10 10.86 6.88
C ALA A 223 10.61 9.41 6.84
N PHE A 224 11.45 8.49 7.31
CA PHE A 224 11.00 7.16 7.72
C PHE A 224 11.84 6.64 8.89
N SER A 225 11.24 5.81 9.74
CA SER A 225 11.92 5.25 10.90
C SER A 225 11.42 3.84 11.25
N PRO A 226 12.28 2.94 11.78
CA PRO A 226 11.82 1.66 12.28
C PRO A 226 10.84 1.84 13.44
N VAL A 227 9.75 1.08 13.45
CA VAL A 227 8.82 1.05 14.58
C VAL A 227 9.48 0.29 15.73
N THR A 228 9.94 1.02 16.75
CA THR A 228 10.53 0.44 17.97
C THR A 228 9.52 0.40 19.12
N GLY A 229 9.51 -0.69 19.91
CA GLY A 229 8.64 -0.80 21.09
C GLY A 229 8.69 -2.18 21.77
N THR A 230 8.22 -2.27 23.02
CA THR A 230 8.26 -3.48 23.86
C THR A 230 7.54 -4.64 23.16
N GLY A 231 8.31 -5.64 22.69
CA GLY A 231 7.80 -6.79 21.93
C GLY A 231 8.38 -6.95 20.52
N VAL A 232 9.24 -6.02 20.06
CA VAL A 232 10.04 -6.17 18.84
C VAL A 232 11.44 -6.64 19.22
N THR A 233 11.72 -7.93 19.05
CA THR A 233 13.10 -8.45 19.09
C THR A 233 13.75 -8.17 17.74
N THR A 234 14.52 -7.10 17.66
CA THR A 234 15.37 -6.79 16.50
C THR A 234 16.61 -7.70 16.53
N ASP A 235 16.41 -9.01 16.51
CA ASP A 235 17.49 -9.99 16.35
C ASP A 235 17.83 -10.09 14.85
N GLY A 236 18.54 -9.09 14.32
CA GLY A 236 18.90 -9.08 12.91
C GLY A 236 19.40 -7.72 12.42
N SER A 237 20.70 -7.46 12.61
CA SER A 237 21.53 -6.50 11.90
C SER A 237 20.85 -5.17 11.48
N ALA A 238 20.73 -4.27 12.45
CA ALA A 238 20.47 -2.85 12.22
C ALA A 238 21.70 -2.18 11.57
N ALA A 239 21.76 -2.20 10.24
CA ALA A 239 22.52 -1.23 9.45
C ALA A 239 21.50 -0.41 8.65
N GLY A 240 21.05 0.67 9.29
CA GLY A 240 19.96 1.54 8.82
C GLY A 240 19.19 2.22 9.97
N SER A 241 19.77 2.29 11.17
CA SER A 241 19.15 2.97 12.31
C SER A 241 19.18 4.47 12.06
N ALA A 242 18.05 5.02 11.61
CA ALA A 242 17.69 6.42 11.83
C ALA A 242 17.76 6.67 13.34
N GLY A 243 18.82 7.37 13.77
CA GLY A 243 19.14 7.64 15.16
C GLY A 243 19.63 9.07 15.31
N GLY A 244 18.78 10.03 14.99
CA GLY A 244 19.00 11.46 15.19
C GLY A 244 18.01 12.03 16.18
N SER A 245 18.05 11.60 17.44
CA SER A 245 17.38 12.32 18.53
C SER A 245 18.10 13.65 18.73
N ALA A 246 17.58 14.73 18.14
CA ALA A 246 17.94 16.09 18.51
C ALA A 246 17.40 16.37 19.91
N ASP A 247 18.25 16.18 20.92
CA ASP A 247 18.03 16.68 22.27
C ASP A 247 18.27 18.21 22.25
N GLU A 248 17.18 18.97 22.30
CA GLU A 248 17.19 20.43 22.49
C GLU A 248 17.74 20.75 23.89
N GLY A 249 19.05 20.98 23.95
CA GLY A 249 19.73 21.56 25.10
C GLY A 249 19.27 22.99 25.36
N ALA A 250 18.21 23.14 26.16
CA ALA A 250 17.85 24.40 26.79
C ALA A 250 18.95 24.80 27.80
N GLY A 251 19.76 25.78 27.41
CA GLY A 251 20.73 26.42 28.28
C GLY A 251 20.06 27.21 29.40
N THR A 252 20.52 27.01 30.63
CA THR A 252 20.46 28.02 31.68
C THR A 252 21.79 28.05 32.43
N ASP A 253 22.41 29.23 32.40
CA ASP A 253 23.64 29.63 33.05
C ASP A 253 23.60 29.48 34.59
N GLY A 254 24.76 29.24 35.20
CA GLY A 254 25.04 29.72 36.56
C GLY A 254 26.15 28.97 37.33
N PRO A 255 27.14 29.64 37.95
CA PRO A 255 28.47 29.08 38.23
C PRO A 255 28.71 28.73 39.71
N THR A 256 29.63 27.80 39.99
CA THR A 256 30.39 27.77 41.27
C THR A 256 31.73 27.04 41.15
N ASP A 257 32.79 27.84 41.33
CA ASP A 257 34.01 27.62 42.12
C ASP A 257 34.73 26.25 42.13
N GLY A 258 35.89 26.26 41.46
CA GLY A 258 37.20 26.19 42.10
C GLY A 258 37.43 25.17 43.23
N SER A 259 38.26 24.16 42.94
CA SER A 259 39.35 23.78 43.85
C SER A 259 40.46 23.08 43.07
N SER A 260 41.61 23.73 43.05
CA SER A 260 42.90 23.21 42.63
C SER A 260 43.31 22.00 43.47
N THR A 261 43.96 21.02 42.84
CA THR A 261 45.04 20.28 43.50
C THR A 261 46.14 19.97 42.50
N ASP A 262 47.29 20.61 42.76
CA ASP A 262 48.62 20.29 42.27
C ASP A 262 48.98 18.80 42.42
N GLY A 263 49.92 18.33 41.60
CA GLY A 263 50.84 17.31 42.07
C GLY A 263 51.51 16.39 41.06
N SER A 264 52.62 16.89 40.51
CA SER A 264 53.90 16.17 40.40
C SER A 264 54.13 15.14 39.27
N SER A 265 55.07 15.55 38.42
CA SER A 265 55.91 14.82 37.47
C SER A 265 56.63 13.58 38.02
N THR A 266 56.86 12.59 37.15
CA THR A 266 58.13 11.83 36.89
C THR A 266 57.88 10.92 35.68
N ASP A 267 58.59 11.04 34.56
CA ASP A 267 59.99 10.69 34.24
C ASP A 267 60.20 9.22 33.79
N GLY A 268 60.97 9.07 32.70
CA GLY A 268 61.58 7.85 32.18
C GLY A 268 60.68 6.94 31.32
N GLY A 269 60.97 6.57 30.08
CA GLY A 269 62.27 6.46 29.42
C GLY A 269 62.53 5.01 28.98
N SER A 270 62.45 4.77 27.66
CA SER A 270 63.23 3.80 26.87
C SER A 270 63.21 2.29 27.21
N GLY A 271 62.64 1.53 26.28
CA GLY A 271 63.41 0.51 25.53
C GLY A 271 63.64 -0.86 26.16
N ARG A 272 62.88 -1.86 25.70
CA ARG A 272 63.35 -3.02 24.91
C ARG A 272 62.19 -3.95 24.60
#